data_AF-A0AAE1L4V3-F1
#
_entry.id   AF-A0AAE1L4V3-F1
#
_cell.length_a   1.000
_cell.length_b   1.000
_cell.length_c   1.000
_cell.angle_alpha   90.00
_cell.angle_beta   90.00
_cell.angle_gamma   90.00
#
_symmetry.space_group_name_H-M   'P 1'
#
loop_
_entity.id
_entity.type
_entity.pdbx_description
1 polymer ?
#
loop_
_entity_poly.entity_id
_entity_poly.type
_entity_poly.pdbx_seq_one_letter_code
_entity_poly.pdbx_strand_id
1 'polypeptide(L)'
;MGSPVDELCLVCHERDDGKVKWLKCLKCKLGGHSTCTRMTGLKSNASEVNWVCDPCALVIKSEVHLREEINVMKSDIIEIKNMLKDIRLPENLQNSVMAALTALTDRVTLAVEEAVSAQSGQVEKDGMNWAEVVSRSRKRKRTQKNKNLLIIKAKGSEKAVDMKKEVEELLSDVQIMDSKFTNKGNIVINLESEEKRNAAQNKLHEVGNLIVSNGKRWDPKIMVCNVARNEDKESLIEEIIVYDRYFPLLCYHCLKFGHKSDSCQSKVKGHAPHCYKCAGQHEGRSCQSDVRKCFNCAASKRQSEHSVSSLSRPIFTSEVNRIRLNTNHGF
;
A
#
# COMPACT_ATOMS: atom_id res chain seq x y z
N MET A 1 -20.19 -26.69 -29.69
CA MET A 1 -20.00 -26.03 -28.39
C MET A 1 -18.86 -26.76 -27.69
N GLY A 2 -17.66 -26.19 -27.70
CA GLY A 2 -16.49 -26.82 -27.07
C GLY A 2 -16.68 -26.90 -25.56
N SER A 3 -16.28 -28.01 -24.94
CA SER A 3 -16.31 -28.18 -23.48
C SER A 3 -15.57 -27.01 -22.81
N PRO A 4 -16.07 -26.47 -21.68
CA PRO A 4 -15.36 -25.45 -20.95
C PRO A 4 -13.97 -25.99 -20.57
N VAL A 5 -12.94 -25.34 -21.09
CA VAL A 5 -11.56 -25.57 -20.68
C VAL A 5 -11.50 -25.41 -19.16
N ASP A 6 -10.74 -26.26 -18.47
CA ASP A 6 -10.51 -26.25 -17.01
C ASP A 6 -9.87 -24.94 -16.53
N GLU A 7 -10.56 -23.81 -16.68
CA GLU A 7 -10.09 -22.49 -16.27
C GLU A 7 -10.24 -22.37 -14.74
N LEU A 8 -9.14 -22.03 -14.07
CA LEU A 8 -9.12 -21.74 -12.63
C LEU A 8 -9.34 -20.24 -12.41
N CYS A 9 -10.12 -19.90 -11.38
CA CYS A 9 -10.37 -18.51 -11.04
C CYS A 9 -9.07 -17.84 -10.61
N LEU A 10 -8.76 -16.68 -11.20
CA LEU A 10 -7.55 -15.90 -10.89
C LEU A 10 -7.41 -15.50 -9.41
N VAL A 11 -8.52 -15.50 -8.66
CA VAL A 11 -8.57 -15.00 -7.28
C VAL A 11 -8.63 -16.13 -6.24
N CYS A 12 -9.50 -17.13 -6.43
CA CYS A 12 -9.66 -18.24 -5.48
C CYS A 12 -8.97 -19.54 -5.92
N HIS A 13 -8.53 -19.64 -7.16
CA HIS A 13 -7.95 -20.85 -7.76
C HIS A 13 -8.88 -22.08 -7.76
N GLU A 14 -10.20 -21.85 -7.65
CA GLU A 14 -11.21 -22.89 -7.83
C GLU A 14 -11.71 -22.88 -9.27
N ARG A 15 -12.21 -24.03 -9.72
CA ARG A 15 -12.83 -24.19 -11.05
C ARG A 15 -14.18 -23.47 -11.09
N ASP A 16 -14.56 -23.01 -12.27
CA ASP A 16 -15.92 -22.50 -12.48
C ASP A 16 -16.94 -23.64 -12.27
N ASP A 17 -17.83 -23.48 -11.29
CA ASP A 17 -18.89 -24.43 -11.00
C ASP A 17 -20.23 -24.03 -11.66
N GLY A 18 -20.24 -22.95 -12.43
CA GLY A 18 -21.40 -22.41 -13.13
C GLY A 18 -22.44 -21.75 -12.21
N LYS A 19 -22.22 -21.71 -10.89
CA LYS A 19 -23.18 -21.11 -9.94
C LYS A 19 -23.05 -19.59 -9.86
N VAL A 20 -21.88 -19.06 -10.19
CA VAL A 20 -21.58 -17.63 -10.17
C VAL A 20 -21.09 -17.19 -11.54
N LYS A 21 -21.40 -15.94 -11.92
CA LYS A 21 -21.02 -15.41 -13.23
C LYS A 21 -19.51 -15.39 -13.40
N TRP A 22 -19.00 -16.05 -14.43
CA TRP A 22 -17.60 -16.00 -14.83
C TRP A 22 -17.30 -14.71 -15.61
N LEU A 23 -16.22 -14.02 -15.26
CA LEU A 23 -15.76 -12.81 -15.95
C LEU A 23 -14.38 -13.09 -16.55
N LYS A 24 -14.19 -12.76 -17.83
CA LYS A 24 -12.87 -12.82 -18.49
C LYS A 24 -12.25 -11.44 -18.55
N CYS A 25 -11.00 -11.33 -18.10
CA CYS A 25 -10.27 -10.08 -18.17
C CYS A 25 -10.01 -9.72 -19.63
N LEU A 26 -10.34 -8.50 -20.06
CA LEU A 26 -10.17 -8.05 -21.44
C LEU A 26 -8.71 -8.10 -21.91
N LYS A 27 -7.73 -7.85 -21.02
CA LYS A 27 -6.29 -7.84 -21.32
C LYS A 27 -5.70 -9.26 -21.30
N CYS A 28 -5.53 -9.87 -20.12
CA CYS A 28 -4.88 -11.18 -20.00
C CYS A 28 -5.76 -12.41 -20.34
N LYS A 29 -7.03 -12.22 -20.66
CA LYS A 29 -8.02 -13.30 -20.94
C LYS A 29 -8.29 -14.29 -19.81
N LEU A 30 -7.61 -14.16 -18.66
CA LEU A 30 -7.84 -14.99 -17.48
C LEU A 30 -9.21 -14.71 -16.87
N GLY A 31 -9.83 -15.77 -16.37
CA GLY A 31 -11.17 -15.76 -15.82
C GLY A 31 -11.22 -15.63 -14.30
N GLY A 32 -12.36 -15.17 -13.79
CA GLY A 32 -12.66 -15.26 -12.36
C GLY A 32 -14.14 -15.08 -12.03
N HIS A 33 -14.55 -15.66 -10.91
CA HIS A 33 -15.91 -15.51 -10.39
C HIS A 33 -16.22 -14.03 -10.09
N SER A 34 -17.38 -13.54 -10.50
CA SER A 34 -17.84 -12.16 -10.24
C SER A 34 -17.80 -11.78 -8.76
N THR A 35 -18.08 -12.72 -7.87
CA THR A 35 -18.00 -12.56 -6.42
C THR A 35 -16.57 -12.39 -5.93
N CYS A 36 -15.61 -13.08 -6.57
CA CYS A 36 -14.20 -12.98 -6.24
C CYS A 36 -13.56 -11.70 -6.79
N THR A 37 -14.06 -11.17 -7.90
CA THR A 37 -13.55 -9.94 -8.53
C THR A 37 -14.14 -8.66 -7.93
N ARG A 38 -14.95 -8.77 -6.87
CA ARG A 38 -15.67 -7.66 -6.19
C ARG A 38 -16.65 -6.91 -7.09
N MET A 39 -17.03 -7.50 -8.22
CA MET A 39 -18.05 -6.98 -9.12
C MET A 39 -19.42 -7.45 -8.62
N THR A 40 -19.91 -6.83 -7.54
CA THR A 40 -21.25 -7.12 -6.99
C THR A 40 -22.33 -6.40 -7.77
N GLY A 41 -23.50 -7.03 -7.95
CA GLY A 41 -24.67 -6.38 -8.55
C GLY A 41 -24.74 -6.44 -10.08
N LEU A 42 -23.93 -7.27 -10.74
CA LEU A 42 -24.09 -7.55 -12.16
C LEU A 42 -25.44 -8.24 -12.41
N LYS A 43 -26.34 -7.57 -13.15
CA LYS A 43 -27.59 -8.19 -13.62
C LYS A 43 -27.26 -9.44 -14.44
N SER A 44 -28.04 -10.50 -14.26
CA SER A 44 -27.91 -11.79 -14.95
C SER A 44 -27.86 -11.67 -16.48
N ASN A 45 -28.41 -10.59 -17.04
CA ASN A 45 -28.63 -10.42 -18.47
C ASN A 45 -27.58 -9.53 -19.17
N ALA A 46 -26.57 -9.03 -18.46
CA ALA A 46 -25.48 -8.27 -19.10
C ALA A 46 -24.55 -9.26 -19.84
N SER A 47 -24.83 -9.52 -21.12
CA SER A 47 -24.04 -10.44 -21.96
C SER A 47 -22.59 -9.99 -22.15
N GLU A 48 -22.30 -8.70 -21.97
CA GLU A 48 -20.98 -8.13 -22.15
C GLU A 48 -20.62 -7.22 -20.98
N VAL A 49 -19.80 -7.74 -20.06
CA VAL A 49 -19.23 -6.95 -18.97
C VAL A 49 -17.76 -6.78 -19.28
N ASN A 50 -17.38 -5.55 -19.65
CA ASN A 50 -15.99 -5.17 -19.81
C ASN A 50 -15.32 -5.16 -18.43
N TRP A 51 -14.55 -6.21 -18.13
CA TRP A 51 -13.82 -6.36 -16.87
C TRP A 51 -12.32 -6.45 -17.14
N VAL A 52 -11.53 -5.76 -16.33
CA VAL A 52 -10.08 -5.87 -16.30
C VAL A 52 -9.69 -6.26 -14.89
N CYS A 53 -8.88 -7.32 -14.74
CA CYS A 53 -8.45 -7.76 -13.43
C CYS A 53 -7.53 -6.73 -12.76
N ASP A 54 -7.51 -6.68 -11.43
CA ASP A 54 -6.69 -5.73 -10.66
C ASP A 54 -5.23 -5.66 -11.14
N PRO A 55 -4.54 -6.80 -11.43
CA PRO A 55 -3.18 -6.73 -11.95
C PRO A 55 -3.07 -6.08 -13.33
N CYS A 56 -3.95 -6.41 -14.27
CA CYS A 56 -3.96 -5.76 -15.58
C CYS A 56 -4.34 -4.27 -15.47
N ALA A 57 -5.22 -3.91 -14.54
CA ALA A 57 -5.57 -2.52 -14.27
C ALA A 57 -4.39 -1.74 -13.70
N LEU A 58 -3.53 -2.36 -12.87
CA LEU A 58 -2.29 -1.73 -12.39
C LEU A 58 -1.31 -1.49 -13.54
N VAL A 59 -1.12 -2.47 -14.43
CA VAL A 59 -0.26 -2.30 -15.62
C VAL A 59 -0.79 -1.19 -16.54
N ILE A 60 -2.11 -1.12 -16.75
CA ILE A 60 -2.71 -0.04 -17.54
C ILE A 60 -2.46 1.32 -16.88
N LYS A 61 -2.58 1.41 -15.55
CA LYS A 61 -2.31 2.66 -14.83
C LYS A 61 -0.86 3.11 -14.95
N SER A 62 0.10 2.19 -14.85
CA SER A 62 1.51 2.53 -15.06
C SER A 62 1.80 2.92 -16.50
N GLU A 63 1.19 2.26 -17.49
CA GLU A 63 1.30 2.64 -18.91
C GLU A 63 0.73 4.05 -19.16
N VAL A 64 -0.40 4.40 -18.54
CA VAL A 64 -1.03 5.73 -18.64
C VAL A 64 -0.14 6.79 -18.00
N HIS A 65 0.35 6.55 -16.78
CA HIS A 65 1.21 7.49 -16.07
C HIS A 65 2.51 7.77 -16.83
N LEU A 66 3.18 6.72 -17.32
CA LEU A 66 4.37 6.88 -18.17
C LEU A 66 4.04 7.74 -19.40
N ARG A 67 2.93 7.48 -20.10
CA ARG A 67 2.51 8.29 -21.26
C ARG A 67 2.28 9.76 -20.89
N GLU A 68 1.73 10.05 -19.71
CA GLU A 68 1.54 11.42 -19.22
C GLU A 68 2.88 12.12 -18.97
N GLU A 69 3.80 11.50 -18.23
CA GLU A 69 5.16 12.04 -18.01
C GLU A 69 5.89 12.32 -19.34
N ILE A 70 5.71 11.43 -20.32
CA ILE A 70 6.31 11.59 -21.65
C ILE A 70 5.69 12.76 -22.41
N ASN A 71 4.38 12.96 -22.31
CA ASN A 71 3.72 14.09 -22.94
C ASN A 71 4.20 15.41 -22.33
N VAL A 72 4.46 15.45 -21.02
CA VAL A 72 5.10 16.59 -20.35
C VAL A 72 6.50 16.84 -20.94
N MET A 73 7.36 15.82 -20.99
CA MET A 73 8.71 15.97 -21.58
C MET A 73 8.66 16.44 -23.05
N LYS A 74 7.71 15.97 -23.85
CA LYS A 74 7.51 16.44 -25.23
C LYS A 74 7.12 17.91 -25.28
N SER A 75 6.25 18.34 -24.37
CA SER A 75 5.85 19.75 -24.23
C SER A 75 7.05 20.63 -23.88
N ASP A 76 7.85 20.24 -22.91
CA ASP A 76 9.04 20.98 -22.48
C ASP A 76 10.05 21.14 -23.62
N ILE A 77 10.27 20.08 -24.41
CA ILE A 77 11.16 20.13 -25.59
C ILE A 77 10.62 21.11 -26.62
N ILE A 78 9.30 21.17 -26.84
CA ILE A 78 8.67 22.13 -27.76
C ILE A 78 8.85 23.56 -27.26
N GLU A 79 8.68 23.80 -25.96
CA GLU A 79 8.88 25.10 -25.34
C GLU A 79 10.34 25.56 -25.48
N ILE A 80 11.31 24.69 -25.16
CA ILE A 80 12.75 24.96 -25.37
C ILE A 80 13.04 25.29 -26.83
N LYS A 81 12.47 24.53 -27.78
CA LYS A 81 12.59 24.81 -29.22
C LYS A 81 12.05 26.19 -29.59
N ASN A 82 10.98 26.65 -28.96
CA ASN A 82 10.43 27.98 -29.20
C ASN A 82 11.29 29.07 -28.58
N MET A 83 11.74 28.91 -27.33
CA MET A 83 12.67 29.85 -26.69
C MET A 83 13.95 30.04 -27.49
N LEU A 84 14.50 28.96 -28.07
CA LEU A 84 15.70 29.01 -28.89
C LEU A 84 15.52 29.73 -30.22
N LYS A 85 14.29 29.84 -30.76
CA LYS A 85 14.03 30.64 -31.96
C LYS A 85 14.17 32.13 -31.69
N ASP A 86 13.91 32.55 -30.45
CA ASP A 86 13.98 33.96 -30.05
C ASP A 86 15.42 34.40 -29.73
N ILE A 87 16.34 33.46 -29.52
CA ILE A 87 17.76 33.74 -29.31
C ILE A 87 18.44 33.92 -30.66
N ARG A 88 19.06 35.08 -30.87
CA ARG A 88 19.91 35.35 -32.06
C ARG A 88 21.21 34.56 -31.96
N LEU A 89 21.20 33.34 -32.50
CA LEU A 89 22.39 32.53 -32.72
C LEU A 89 22.87 32.65 -34.17
N PRO A 90 24.18 32.48 -34.44
CA PRO A 90 24.66 32.22 -35.79
C PRO A 90 23.91 31.03 -36.41
N GLU A 91 23.53 31.14 -37.68
CA GLU A 91 22.67 30.18 -38.38
C GLU A 91 23.18 28.73 -38.31
N ASN A 92 24.50 28.55 -38.41
CA ASN A 92 25.14 27.24 -38.28
C ASN A 92 24.94 26.62 -36.88
N LEU A 93 25.00 27.44 -35.83
CA LEU A 93 24.79 26.97 -34.45
C LEU A 93 23.31 26.71 -34.19
N GLN A 94 22.42 27.57 -34.69
CA GLN A 94 20.97 27.37 -34.59
C GLN A 94 20.54 26.05 -35.25
N ASN A 95 21.04 25.77 -36.45
CA ASN A 95 20.75 24.52 -37.16
C ASN A 95 21.29 23.29 -36.41
N SER A 96 22.50 23.39 -35.83
CA SER A 96 23.08 22.31 -35.04
C SER A 96 22.27 22.00 -33.77
N VAL A 97 21.84 23.04 -33.04
CA VAL A 97 21.02 22.90 -31.83
C VAL A 97 19.63 22.32 -32.15
N MET A 98 18.99 22.78 -33.22
CA MET A 98 17.68 22.27 -33.65
C MET A 98 17.74 20.80 -34.10
N ALA A 99 18.82 20.40 -34.77
CA ALA A 99 19.07 19.01 -35.13
C ALA A 99 19.28 18.13 -33.88
N ALA A 100 20.07 18.60 -32.91
CA ALA A 100 20.30 17.89 -31.65
C ALA A 100 19.02 17.70 -30.83
N LEU A 101 18.17 18.72 -30.74
CA LEU A 101 16.88 18.64 -30.03
C LEU A 101 15.91 17.68 -30.72
N THR A 102 15.89 17.66 -32.05
CA THR A 102 15.08 16.70 -32.81
C THR A 102 15.55 15.26 -32.56
N ALA A 103 16.86 15.02 -32.65
CA ALA A 103 17.44 13.71 -32.35
C ALA A 103 17.24 13.27 -30.88
N LEU A 104 17.15 14.21 -29.93
CA LEU A 104 16.78 13.90 -28.55
C LEU A 104 15.30 13.50 -28.44
N THR A 105 14.41 14.24 -29.11
CA THR A 105 12.97 13.94 -29.16
C THR A 105 12.70 12.54 -29.70
N ASP A 106 13.40 12.16 -30.77
CA ASP A 106 13.26 10.86 -31.42
C ASP A 106 13.76 9.73 -30.51
N ARG A 107 14.92 9.93 -29.85
CA ARG A 107 15.47 8.96 -28.89
C ARG A 107 14.56 8.73 -27.70
N VAL A 108 13.98 9.79 -27.14
CA VAL A 108 13.00 9.67 -26.04
C VAL A 108 11.77 8.90 -26.51
N THR A 109 11.26 9.22 -27.70
CA THR A 109 10.08 8.53 -28.26
C THR A 109 10.35 7.03 -28.49
N LEU A 110 11.51 6.69 -29.03
CA LEU A 110 11.88 5.30 -29.30
C LEU A 110 12.11 4.49 -28.01
N ALA A 111 12.82 5.05 -27.02
CA ALA A 111 13.01 4.41 -25.73
C ALA A 111 11.69 4.13 -24.99
N VAL A 112 10.69 4.98 -25.21
CA VAL A 112 9.33 4.79 -24.70
C VAL A 112 8.63 3.63 -25.39
N GLU A 113 8.66 3.59 -26.71
CA GLU A 113 8.03 2.52 -27.48
C GLU A 113 8.65 1.16 -27.13
N GLU A 114 9.97 1.12 -26.91
CA GLU A 114 10.68 -0.05 -26.41
C GLU A 114 10.24 -0.42 -24.99
N ALA A 115 10.12 0.54 -24.05
CA ALA A 115 9.70 0.26 -22.68
C ALA A 115 8.26 -0.26 -22.60
N VAL A 116 7.35 0.32 -23.38
CA VAL A 116 5.94 -0.13 -23.48
C VAL A 116 5.87 -1.53 -24.11
N SER A 117 6.66 -1.78 -25.16
CA SER A 117 6.73 -3.10 -25.82
C SER A 117 7.36 -4.17 -24.90
N ALA A 118 8.39 -3.82 -24.13
CA ALA A 118 9.03 -4.71 -23.18
C ALA A 118 8.07 -5.11 -22.05
N GLN A 119 7.33 -4.15 -21.48
CA GLN A 119 6.35 -4.44 -20.42
C GLN A 119 5.21 -5.36 -20.91
N SER A 120 4.73 -5.16 -22.14
CA SER A 120 3.68 -6.02 -22.70
C SER A 120 4.19 -7.44 -22.99
N GLY A 121 5.42 -7.61 -23.47
CA GLY A 121 6.00 -8.92 -23.75
C GLY A 121 6.45 -9.71 -22.50
N GLN A 122 6.80 -9.03 -21.40
CA GLN A 122 7.29 -9.68 -20.18
C GLN A 122 6.15 -10.31 -19.35
N VAL A 123 4.92 -9.81 -19.47
CA VAL A 123 3.72 -10.42 -18.87
C VAL A 123 3.40 -11.79 -19.47
N GLU A 124 3.76 -12.03 -20.74
CA GLU A 124 3.51 -13.31 -21.41
C GLU A 124 4.56 -14.38 -21.09
N LYS A 125 5.82 -14.00 -20.85
CA LYS A 125 6.95 -14.95 -20.74
C LYS A 125 7.19 -15.51 -19.35
N ASP A 126 6.91 -14.74 -18.29
CA ASP A 126 7.42 -15.09 -16.95
C ASP A 126 6.48 -15.95 -16.09
N GLY A 127 5.37 -16.48 -16.64
CA GLY A 127 4.53 -17.46 -15.95
C GLY A 127 4.23 -17.07 -14.50
N MET A 128 3.83 -15.81 -14.30
CA MET A 128 3.80 -15.17 -12.99
C MET A 128 3.00 -16.02 -12.00
N ASN A 129 3.63 -16.45 -10.91
CA ASN A 129 2.98 -17.29 -9.89
C ASN A 129 1.97 -16.45 -9.09
N TRP A 130 0.77 -16.31 -9.64
CA TRP A 130 -0.32 -15.46 -9.13
C TRP A 130 -0.74 -15.82 -7.70
N ALA A 131 -0.54 -17.06 -7.26
CA ALA A 131 -0.85 -17.48 -5.89
C ALA A 131 -0.01 -16.71 -4.83
N GLU A 132 1.23 -16.32 -5.16
CA GLU A 132 2.09 -15.57 -4.24
C GLU A 132 1.75 -14.07 -4.18
N VAL A 133 1.24 -13.50 -5.29
CA VAL A 133 0.83 -12.10 -5.38
C VAL A 133 -0.52 -11.88 -4.68
N VAL A 134 -1.48 -12.78 -4.89
CA VAL A 134 -2.84 -12.67 -4.32
C VAL A 134 -2.87 -12.96 -2.82
N SER A 135 -2.05 -13.90 -2.33
CA SER A 135 -1.93 -14.19 -0.89
C SER A 135 -1.42 -13.00 -0.06
N ARG A 136 -0.67 -12.07 -0.68
CA ARG A 136 -0.17 -10.85 -0.03
C ARG A 136 -1.22 -9.72 0.04
N SER A 137 -2.15 -9.66 -0.91
CA SER A 137 -3.23 -8.64 -0.96
C SER A 137 -4.35 -8.87 0.07
N ARG A 138 -4.41 -10.05 0.70
CA ARG A 138 -5.37 -10.37 1.79
C ARG A 138 -5.08 -9.64 3.12
N LYS A 139 -3.99 -8.89 3.25
CA LYS A 139 -3.76 -8.03 4.42
C LYS A 139 -4.62 -6.78 4.35
N ARG A 140 -5.86 -6.92 4.86
CA ARG A 140 -6.72 -5.88 5.44
C ARG A 140 -6.43 -4.47 4.90
N LYS A 141 -7.05 -4.10 3.78
CA LYS A 141 -7.44 -2.69 3.59
C LYS A 141 -8.39 -2.38 4.75
N ARG A 142 -7.82 -1.84 5.83
CA ARG A 142 -8.56 -1.16 6.89
C ARG A 142 -9.23 -0.01 6.15
N THR A 143 -10.45 -0.19 5.70
CA THR A 143 -11.26 0.92 5.21
C THR A 143 -11.28 1.89 6.38
N GLN A 144 -10.58 3.00 6.20
CA GLN A 144 -10.54 4.12 7.10
C GLN A 144 -11.91 4.80 7.00
N LYS A 145 -12.98 4.06 7.34
CA LYS A 145 -14.29 4.64 7.55
C LYS A 145 -14.07 5.66 8.66
N ASN A 146 -14.40 6.92 8.40
CA ASN A 146 -14.55 7.94 9.42
C ASN A 146 -15.52 7.38 10.46
N LYS A 147 -14.97 6.78 11.52
CA LYS A 147 -15.78 6.15 12.55
C LYS A 147 -16.27 7.27 13.46
N ASN A 148 -17.59 7.42 13.57
CA ASN A 148 -18.22 8.37 14.49
C ASN A 148 -18.16 7.76 15.90
N LEU A 149 -16.95 7.76 16.48
CA LEU A 149 -16.64 7.09 17.74
C LEU A 149 -16.93 7.99 18.93
N LEU A 150 -17.58 7.42 19.95
CA LEU A 150 -17.59 7.96 21.31
C LEU A 150 -16.89 7.00 22.25
N ILE A 151 -16.13 7.57 23.18
CA ILE A 151 -15.47 6.87 24.29
C ILE A 151 -16.16 7.31 25.58
N ILE A 152 -16.76 6.35 26.27
CA ILE A 152 -17.54 6.55 27.49
C ILE A 152 -16.76 5.92 28.65
N LYS A 153 -16.55 6.70 29.71
CA LYS A 153 -15.85 6.26 30.93
C LYS A 153 -16.76 6.46 32.14
N ALA A 154 -16.77 5.50 33.07
CA ALA A 154 -17.42 5.67 34.35
C ALA A 154 -16.67 6.70 35.20
N LYS A 155 -17.41 7.55 35.92
CA LYS A 155 -16.89 8.46 36.93
C LYS A 155 -16.82 7.74 38.29
N GLY A 156 -16.10 6.62 38.36
CA GLY A 156 -16.03 5.79 39.57
C GLY A 156 -15.50 4.37 39.33
N SER A 157 -15.53 3.54 40.37
CA SER A 157 -15.13 2.12 40.34
C SER A 157 -16.28 1.18 39.95
N GLU A 158 -17.29 1.67 39.23
CA GLU A 158 -18.41 0.85 38.78
C GLU A 158 -17.95 -0.25 37.80
N LYS A 159 -18.64 -1.39 37.86
CA LYS A 159 -18.32 -2.53 37.00
C LYS A 159 -18.73 -2.21 35.56
N ALA A 160 -17.82 -2.45 34.62
CA ALA A 160 -18.02 -2.16 33.20
C ALA A 160 -19.25 -2.84 32.57
N VAL A 161 -19.71 -3.96 33.13
CA VAL A 161 -20.89 -4.69 32.65
C VAL A 161 -22.18 -3.89 32.90
N ASP A 162 -22.30 -3.26 34.06
CA ASP A 162 -23.49 -2.51 34.46
C ASP A 162 -23.61 -1.23 33.63
N MET A 163 -22.47 -0.55 33.42
CA MET A 163 -22.36 0.62 32.54
C MET A 163 -22.78 0.33 31.08
N LYS A 164 -22.62 -0.90 30.59
CA LYS A 164 -23.03 -1.25 29.22
C LYS A 164 -24.53 -1.18 29.04
N LYS A 165 -25.24 -1.80 29.99
CA LYS A 165 -26.70 -1.88 29.96
C LYS A 165 -27.30 -0.49 30.08
N GLU A 166 -26.77 0.31 31.00
CA GLU A 166 -27.17 1.70 31.17
C GLU A 166 -26.97 2.51 29.88
N VAL A 167 -25.81 2.41 29.23
CA VAL A 167 -25.55 3.10 27.96
C VAL A 167 -26.45 2.60 26.82
N GLU A 168 -26.71 1.29 26.74
CA GLU A 168 -27.60 0.71 25.72
C GLU A 168 -29.07 1.13 25.93
N GLU A 169 -29.51 1.27 27.18
CA GLU A 169 -30.85 1.75 27.54
C GLU A 169 -31.03 3.24 27.23
N LEU A 170 -30.07 4.08 27.62
CA LEU A 170 -30.06 5.53 27.34
C LEU A 170 -30.01 5.86 25.84
N LEU A 171 -29.38 4.99 25.05
CA LEU A 171 -29.21 5.16 23.61
C LEU A 171 -30.14 4.26 22.79
N SER A 172 -31.23 3.77 23.37
CA SER A 172 -32.18 2.86 22.71
C SER A 172 -32.79 3.41 21.41
N ASP A 173 -32.84 4.73 21.24
CA ASP A 173 -33.30 5.42 20.02
C ASP A 173 -32.17 5.79 19.04
N VAL A 174 -30.92 5.50 19.39
CA VAL A 174 -29.75 5.78 18.56
C VAL A 174 -29.15 4.47 18.07
N GLN A 175 -29.09 4.27 16.75
CA GLN A 175 -28.52 3.06 16.17
C GLN A 175 -27.00 2.98 16.40
N ILE A 176 -26.59 2.05 17.27
CA ILE A 176 -25.19 1.72 17.55
C ILE A 176 -24.70 0.67 16.53
N MET A 177 -23.71 1.02 15.72
CA MET A 177 -23.16 0.13 14.68
C MET A 177 -22.20 -0.91 15.23
N ASP A 178 -21.43 -0.55 16.26
CA ASP A 178 -20.44 -1.42 16.90
C ASP A 178 -20.20 -0.90 18.32
N SER A 179 -20.03 -1.80 19.29
CA SER A 179 -19.67 -1.45 20.66
C SER A 179 -18.61 -2.41 21.18
N LYS A 180 -17.60 -1.86 21.87
CA LYS A 180 -16.52 -2.67 22.45
C LYS A 180 -16.03 -2.10 23.77
N PHE A 181 -15.51 -2.99 24.61
CA PHE A 181 -14.77 -2.60 25.80
C PHE A 181 -13.27 -2.44 25.50
N THR A 182 -12.67 -1.47 26.16
CA THR A 182 -11.21 -1.35 26.23
C THR A 182 -10.70 -2.13 27.45
N ASN A 183 -9.42 -2.51 27.44
CA ASN A 183 -8.75 -3.15 28.60
C ASN A 183 -8.76 -2.27 29.87
N LYS A 184 -9.10 -0.98 29.73
CA LYS A 184 -9.23 -0.02 30.83
C LYS A 184 -10.68 0.14 31.33
N GLY A 185 -11.60 -0.74 30.90
CA GLY A 185 -13.02 -0.69 31.29
C GLY A 185 -13.88 0.34 30.56
N ASN A 186 -13.30 1.21 29.71
CA ASN A 186 -14.10 2.17 28.92
C ASN A 186 -14.90 1.47 27.82
N ILE A 187 -16.07 2.01 27.50
CA ILE A 187 -16.88 1.61 26.35
C ILE A 187 -16.53 2.50 25.16
N VAL A 188 -16.36 1.90 24.00
CA VAL A 188 -16.23 2.61 22.72
C VAL A 188 -17.40 2.21 21.85
N ILE A 189 -18.26 3.16 21.52
CA ILE A 189 -19.37 2.96 20.59
C ILE A 189 -19.06 3.63 19.25
N ASN A 190 -19.47 2.99 18.17
CA ASN A 190 -19.42 3.53 16.82
C ASN A 190 -20.84 3.78 16.33
N LEU A 191 -21.08 4.99 15.83
CA LEU A 191 -22.39 5.43 15.40
C LEU A 191 -22.43 5.59 13.88
N GLU A 192 -23.63 5.54 13.31
CA GLU A 192 -23.81 5.60 11.86
C GLU A 192 -23.39 6.96 11.29
N SER A 193 -23.83 8.06 11.91
CA SER A 193 -23.57 9.43 11.46
C SER A 193 -23.01 10.33 12.57
N GLU A 194 -22.44 11.47 12.18
CA GLU A 194 -21.95 12.48 13.12
C GLU A 194 -23.10 13.13 13.91
N GLU A 195 -24.26 13.31 13.28
CA GLU A 195 -25.47 13.81 13.93
C GLU A 195 -25.93 12.88 15.06
N LYS A 196 -26.02 11.57 14.79
CA LYS A 196 -26.35 10.55 15.79
C LYS A 196 -25.32 10.49 16.92
N ARG A 197 -24.05 10.73 16.60
CA ARG A 197 -22.99 10.86 17.60
C ARG A 197 -23.17 12.07 18.50
N ASN A 198 -23.46 13.24 17.94
CA ASN A 198 -23.69 14.45 18.73
C ASN A 198 -24.94 14.30 19.61
N ALA A 199 -26.01 13.69 19.08
CA ALA A 199 -27.22 13.38 19.86
C ALA A 199 -26.92 12.42 21.02
N ALA A 200 -26.21 11.31 20.76
CA ALA A 200 -25.80 10.37 21.80
C ALA A 200 -24.89 11.02 22.85
N GLN A 201 -23.96 11.87 22.43
CA GLN A 201 -23.07 12.59 23.33
C GLN A 201 -23.84 13.51 24.28
N ASN A 202 -24.84 14.25 23.78
CA ASN A 202 -25.66 15.13 24.61
C ASN A 202 -26.46 14.34 25.65
N LYS A 203 -27.11 13.24 25.25
CA LYS A 203 -27.86 12.36 26.18
C LYS A 203 -26.98 11.79 27.29
N LEU A 204 -25.79 11.33 26.92
CA LEU A 204 -24.87 10.74 27.90
C LEU A 204 -24.25 11.80 28.83
N HIS A 205 -24.19 13.08 28.43
CA HIS A 205 -23.73 14.17 29.30
C HIS A 205 -24.76 14.53 30.38
N GLU A 206 -26.04 14.29 30.15
CA GLU A 206 -27.11 14.50 31.15
C GLU A 206 -26.99 13.52 32.33
N VAL A 207 -26.43 12.32 32.07
CA VAL A 207 -26.12 11.32 33.08
C VAL A 207 -24.79 11.66 33.73
N GLY A 208 -24.82 12.49 34.78
CA GLY A 208 -23.63 13.08 35.43
C GLY A 208 -22.55 12.12 35.96
N ASN A 209 -22.80 10.80 35.90
CA ASN A 209 -21.87 9.72 36.26
C ASN A 209 -20.98 9.24 35.11
N LEU A 210 -21.20 9.73 33.88
CA LEU A 210 -20.44 9.32 32.70
C LEU A 210 -19.55 10.46 32.20
N ILE A 211 -18.31 10.11 31.85
CA ILE A 211 -17.38 10.99 31.13
C ILE A 211 -17.38 10.57 29.67
N VAL A 212 -18.02 11.38 28.84
CA VAL A 212 -18.10 11.16 27.40
C VAL A 212 -17.00 11.97 26.71
N SER A 213 -16.27 11.32 25.81
CA SER A 213 -15.24 11.97 25.01
C SER A 213 -15.30 11.48 23.58
N ASN A 214 -15.02 12.38 22.63
CA ASN A 214 -14.89 12.00 21.25
C ASN A 214 -13.74 11.00 21.07
N GLY A 215 -13.96 9.98 20.24
CA GLY A 215 -12.86 9.14 19.79
C GLY A 215 -11.79 10.04 19.18
N LYS A 216 -10.53 9.89 19.61
CA LYS A 216 -9.43 10.64 19.01
C LYS A 216 -9.45 10.37 17.51
N ARG A 217 -9.82 11.38 16.70
CA ARG A 217 -9.52 11.34 15.27
C ARG A 217 -8.02 11.13 15.18
N TRP A 218 -7.64 10.08 14.47
CA TRP A 218 -6.25 9.90 14.13
C TRP A 218 -5.95 10.89 13.02
N ASP A 219 -5.77 12.14 13.40
CA ASP A 219 -5.28 13.23 12.56
C ASP A 219 -3.78 13.34 12.89
N PRO A 220 -2.90 12.57 12.24
CA PRO A 220 -1.48 12.77 12.39
C PRO A 220 -1.16 14.20 11.97
N LYS A 221 -0.84 15.05 12.95
CA LYS A 221 -0.37 16.41 12.68
C LYS A 221 1.10 16.31 12.30
N ILE A 222 1.39 16.61 11.03
CA ILE A 222 2.75 16.80 10.56
C ILE A 222 3.05 18.29 10.71
N MET A 223 4.11 18.61 11.43
CA MET A 223 4.61 19.97 11.57
C MET A 223 5.77 20.14 10.60
N VAL A 224 5.60 20.99 9.60
CA VAL A 224 6.63 21.34 8.63
C VAL A 224 7.37 22.56 9.18
N CYS A 225 8.66 22.40 9.44
CA CYS A 225 9.51 23.48 9.93
C CYS A 225 10.21 24.18 8.76
N ASN A 226 10.64 25.43 8.95
CA ASN A 226 11.43 26.22 7.99
C ASN A 226 10.74 26.56 6.66
N VAL A 227 9.41 26.60 6.66
CA VAL A 227 8.60 27.10 5.54
C VAL A 227 8.80 28.61 5.40
N ALA A 228 9.03 29.11 4.18
CA ALA A 228 9.16 30.55 3.96
C ALA A 228 7.81 31.26 4.17
N ARG A 229 7.81 32.49 4.71
CA ARG A 229 6.56 33.21 5.05
C ARG A 229 5.63 33.47 3.85
N ASN A 230 6.20 33.48 2.65
CA ASN A 230 5.51 33.86 1.42
C ASN A 230 5.21 32.63 0.54
N GLU A 231 5.45 31.43 1.06
CA GLU A 231 5.29 30.19 0.33
C GLU A 231 3.81 29.78 0.33
N ASP A 232 3.32 29.44 -0.85
CA ASP A 232 1.92 29.07 -1.06
C ASP A 232 1.62 27.71 -0.39
N LYS A 233 0.46 27.60 0.26
CA LYS A 233 0.13 26.42 1.06
C LYS A 233 -0.14 25.21 0.19
N GLU A 234 -0.76 25.41 -0.96
CA GLU A 234 -1.07 24.37 -1.93
C GLU A 234 0.23 23.82 -2.53
N SER A 235 1.17 24.68 -2.91
CA SER A 235 2.52 24.28 -3.35
C SER A 235 3.26 23.45 -2.29
N LEU A 236 3.22 23.87 -1.02
CA LEU A 236 3.83 23.11 0.08
C LEU A 236 3.20 21.74 0.25
N ILE A 237 1.89 21.61 0.09
CA ILE A 237 1.19 20.33 0.22
C ILE A 237 1.62 19.38 -0.90
N GLU A 238 1.77 19.90 -2.13
CA GLU A 238 2.26 19.13 -3.28
C GLU A 238 3.72 18.70 -3.09
N GLU A 239 4.54 19.54 -2.45
CA GLU A 239 5.95 19.26 -2.16
C GLU A 239 6.18 18.36 -0.93
N ILE A 240 5.20 18.24 -0.02
CA ILE A 240 5.30 17.33 1.13
C ILE A 240 5.22 15.88 0.62
N ILE A 241 6.38 15.38 0.22
CA ILE A 241 6.57 13.96 -0.05
C ILE A 241 6.59 13.27 1.31
N VAL A 242 5.45 12.72 1.71
CA VAL A 242 5.37 11.82 2.87
C VAL A 242 6.09 10.54 2.50
N TYR A 243 7.39 10.48 2.79
CA TYR A 243 8.09 9.22 2.80
C TYR A 243 7.54 8.38 3.95
N ASP A 244 6.60 7.50 3.63
CA ASP A 244 6.32 6.39 4.50
C ASP A 244 7.67 5.70 4.73
N ARG A 245 8.14 5.69 5.98
CA ARG A 245 9.39 5.02 6.31
C ARG A 245 9.12 3.53 6.20
N TYR A 246 9.27 3.00 4.99
CA TYR A 246 9.24 1.58 4.72
C TYR A 246 10.44 0.96 5.42
N PHE A 247 10.21 0.40 6.59
CA PHE A 247 11.15 -0.48 7.24
C PHE A 247 10.79 -1.91 6.81
N PRO A 248 11.61 -2.55 5.96
CA PRO A 248 11.53 -3.98 5.73
C PRO A 248 11.35 -4.74 7.04
N LEU A 249 10.27 -5.52 7.10
CA LEU A 249 10.00 -6.34 8.25
C LEU A 249 11.08 -7.42 8.37
N LEU A 250 12.02 -7.22 9.29
CA LEU A 250 13.09 -8.16 9.56
C LEU A 250 12.65 -9.16 10.64
N CYS A 251 12.71 -10.45 10.34
CA CYS A 251 12.44 -11.49 11.30
C CYS A 251 13.61 -11.62 12.30
N TYR A 252 13.38 -11.35 13.58
CA TYR A 252 14.42 -11.46 14.62
C TYR A 252 14.90 -12.90 14.89
N HIS A 253 14.21 -13.93 14.38
CA HIS A 253 14.64 -15.33 14.52
C HIS A 253 15.60 -15.76 13.44
N CYS A 254 15.25 -15.55 12.16
CA CYS A 254 16.07 -16.03 11.03
C CYS A 254 16.80 -14.91 10.26
N LEU A 255 16.61 -13.65 10.65
CA LEU A 255 17.21 -12.46 10.04
C LEU A 255 16.90 -12.24 8.54
N LYS A 256 15.87 -12.92 8.02
CA LYS A 256 15.32 -12.71 6.68
C LYS A 256 14.18 -11.68 6.73
N PHE A 257 13.93 -11.03 5.59
CA PHE A 257 12.86 -10.05 5.44
C PHE A 257 11.49 -10.71 5.15
N GLY A 258 10.41 -9.94 5.33
CA GLY A 258 9.06 -10.27 4.85
C GLY A 258 8.14 -11.01 5.83
N HIS A 259 8.62 -11.41 7.01
CA HIS A 259 7.81 -12.14 7.99
C HIS A 259 8.20 -11.83 9.45
N LYS A 260 7.31 -12.17 10.40
CA LYS A 260 7.56 -12.03 11.85
C LYS A 260 8.12 -13.34 12.43
N SER A 261 8.72 -13.26 13.62
CA SER A 261 9.22 -14.44 14.36
C SER A 261 8.13 -15.49 14.58
N ASP A 262 6.90 -15.07 14.88
CA ASP A 262 5.77 -15.97 15.13
C ASP A 262 5.35 -16.78 13.89
N SER A 263 5.66 -16.27 12.69
CA SER A 263 5.41 -16.94 11.42
C SER A 263 6.71 -17.49 10.80
N CYS A 264 7.78 -17.65 11.59
CA CYS A 264 9.08 -18.09 11.09
C CYS A 264 9.15 -19.62 11.00
N GLN A 265 9.28 -20.16 9.78
CA GLN A 265 9.42 -21.61 9.60
C GLN A 265 10.66 -22.20 10.29
N SER A 266 11.78 -21.46 10.35
CA SER A 266 12.97 -21.92 11.08
C SER A 266 12.69 -22.11 12.57
N LYS A 267 11.86 -21.25 13.17
CA LYS A 267 11.42 -21.37 14.56
C LYS A 267 10.51 -22.58 14.76
N VAL A 268 9.52 -22.77 13.87
CA VAL A 268 8.61 -23.93 13.90
C VAL A 268 9.37 -25.25 13.77
N LYS A 269 10.44 -25.27 12.97
CA LYS A 269 11.34 -26.43 12.81
C LYS A 269 12.33 -26.61 13.97
N GLY A 270 12.28 -25.79 15.02
CA GLY A 270 13.15 -25.91 16.19
C GLY A 270 14.60 -25.44 15.97
N HIS A 271 14.90 -24.68 14.93
CA HIS A 271 16.25 -24.14 14.72
C HIS A 271 16.53 -23.01 15.72
N ALA A 272 17.76 -22.95 16.25
CA ALA A 272 18.23 -21.83 17.05
C ALA A 272 18.14 -20.49 16.26
N PRO A 273 17.88 -19.36 16.94
CA PRO A 273 17.83 -18.06 16.29
C PRO A 273 19.21 -17.65 15.75
N HIS A 274 19.23 -16.87 14.68
CA HIS A 274 20.42 -16.22 14.19
C HIS A 274 20.68 -14.90 14.95
N CYS A 275 21.91 -14.73 15.41
CA CYS A 275 22.36 -13.56 16.13
C CYS A 275 22.43 -12.34 15.21
N TYR A 276 21.71 -11.28 15.56
CA TYR A 276 21.67 -10.05 14.76
C TYR A 276 23.04 -9.33 14.69
N LYS A 277 23.99 -9.66 15.58
CA LYS A 277 25.34 -9.06 15.61
C LYS A 277 26.33 -9.81 14.71
N CYS A 278 26.47 -11.12 14.89
CA CYS A 278 27.51 -11.93 14.24
C CYS A 278 26.98 -13.02 13.28
N ALA A 279 25.65 -13.08 13.08
CA ALA A 279 24.96 -14.07 12.24
C ALA A 279 25.06 -15.55 12.69
N GLY A 280 25.73 -15.85 13.83
CA GLY A 280 25.81 -17.20 14.41
C GLY A 280 24.48 -17.71 14.98
N GLN A 281 24.39 -19.01 15.26
CA GLN A 281 23.17 -19.65 15.80
C GLN A 281 23.09 -19.53 17.33
N HIS A 282 22.73 -18.35 17.82
CA HIS A 282 22.45 -18.06 19.22
C HIS A 282 21.62 -16.77 19.35
N GLU A 283 21.05 -16.52 20.52
CA GLU A 283 20.35 -15.26 20.80
C GLU A 283 21.31 -14.08 20.81
N GLY A 284 20.96 -12.98 20.15
CA GLY A 284 21.87 -11.82 20.08
C GLY A 284 22.23 -11.18 21.44
N ARG A 285 21.45 -11.47 22.50
CA ARG A 285 21.74 -11.06 23.88
C ARG A 285 22.90 -11.85 24.51
N SER A 286 23.11 -13.10 24.12
CA SER A 286 24.20 -13.96 24.60
C SER A 286 25.42 -13.97 23.67
N CYS A 287 25.45 -13.09 22.68
CA CYS A 287 26.56 -13.01 21.72
C CYS A 287 27.81 -12.40 22.34
N GLN A 288 28.90 -13.18 22.38
CA GLN A 288 30.24 -12.78 22.82
C GLN A 288 31.21 -12.47 21.66
N SER A 289 30.73 -12.50 20.40
CA SER A 289 31.56 -12.23 19.23
C SER A 289 31.72 -10.72 19.01
N ASP A 290 32.96 -10.25 18.94
CA ASP A 290 33.28 -8.87 18.53
C ASP A 290 33.11 -8.64 17.02
N VAL A 291 33.16 -9.72 16.24
CA VAL A 291 33.01 -9.66 14.78
C VAL A 291 31.55 -9.41 14.42
N ARG A 292 31.30 -8.30 13.72
CA ARG A 292 29.98 -7.98 13.14
C ARG A 292 29.84 -8.63 11.78
N LYS A 293 28.78 -9.40 11.59
CA LYS A 293 28.44 -10.03 10.30
C LYS A 293 26.97 -9.86 9.98
N CYS A 294 26.68 -9.54 8.73
CA CYS A 294 25.33 -9.46 8.22
C CYS A 294 24.92 -10.81 7.64
N PHE A 295 23.91 -11.44 8.24
CA PHE A 295 23.38 -12.73 7.78
C PHE A 295 23.02 -12.71 6.28
N ASN A 296 22.38 -11.64 5.81
CA ASN A 296 21.98 -11.53 4.41
C ASN A 296 23.18 -11.33 3.47
N CYS A 297 24.22 -10.58 3.87
CA CYS A 297 25.43 -10.44 3.05
C CYS A 297 26.19 -11.77 2.98
N ALA A 298 26.32 -12.48 4.11
CA ALA A 298 26.94 -13.79 4.18
C ALA A 298 26.21 -14.82 3.30
N ALA A 299 24.87 -14.82 3.30
CA ALA A 299 24.06 -15.68 2.43
C ALA A 299 24.31 -15.40 0.93
N SER A 300 24.61 -14.15 0.57
CA SER A 300 25.00 -13.74 -0.79
C SER A 300 26.49 -13.88 -1.09
N LYS A 301 27.26 -14.58 -0.24
CA LYS A 301 28.73 -14.73 -0.36
C LYS A 301 29.50 -13.40 -0.39
N ARG A 302 28.94 -12.35 0.20
CA ARG A 302 29.60 -11.04 0.35
C ARG A 302 30.16 -10.89 1.76
N GLN A 303 31.40 -10.42 1.87
CA GLN A 303 31.96 -10.03 3.16
C GLN A 303 31.26 -8.77 3.67
N SER A 304 31.15 -8.66 5.00
CA SER A 304 30.51 -7.51 5.64
C SER A 304 31.09 -7.30 7.04
N GLU A 305 31.47 -6.07 7.35
CA GLU A 305 31.91 -5.64 8.69
C GLU A 305 30.79 -4.97 9.49
N HIS A 306 29.53 -5.25 9.13
CA HIS A 306 28.35 -4.65 9.75
C HIS A 306 27.35 -5.72 10.19
N SER A 307 26.53 -5.37 11.18
CA SER A 307 25.45 -6.22 11.70
C SER A 307 24.23 -6.21 10.79
N VAL A 308 23.27 -7.12 11.05
CA VAL A 308 22.00 -7.13 10.31
C VAL A 308 21.05 -5.97 10.65
N SER A 309 21.44 -5.05 11.56
CA SER A 309 20.70 -3.83 11.90
C SER A 309 21.26 -2.51 11.32
N SER A 310 22.47 -2.48 10.75
CA SER A 310 23.01 -1.28 10.07
C SER A 310 22.18 -0.80 8.85
N LEU A 311 21.78 0.48 8.79
CA LEU A 311 20.89 1.01 7.74
C LEU A 311 21.55 1.14 6.34
N SER A 312 22.87 1.09 6.25
CA SER A 312 23.64 1.40 5.04
C SER A 312 23.85 0.22 4.07
N ARG A 313 22.82 -0.60 3.80
CA ARG A 313 23.03 -1.88 3.06
C ARG A 313 22.38 -1.97 1.69
N PRO A 314 23.09 -2.53 0.68
CA PRO A 314 22.51 -2.88 -0.61
C PRO A 314 21.27 -3.78 -0.50
N ILE A 315 21.28 -4.77 0.40
CA ILE A 315 20.17 -5.71 0.57
C ILE A 315 18.97 -5.06 1.28
N PHE A 316 19.22 -4.14 2.20
CA PHE A 316 18.14 -3.37 2.84
C PHE A 316 17.52 -2.43 1.81
N THR A 317 18.35 -1.71 1.04
CA THR A 317 17.90 -0.85 -0.06
C THR A 317 17.12 -1.64 -1.12
N SER A 318 17.59 -2.82 -1.52
CA SER A 318 16.85 -3.66 -2.48
C SER A 318 15.49 -4.08 -1.94
N GLU A 319 15.40 -4.40 -0.64
CA GLU A 319 14.14 -4.78 -0.02
C GLU A 319 13.20 -3.58 0.16
N VAL A 320 13.72 -2.40 0.51
CA VAL A 320 12.97 -1.13 0.50
C VAL A 320 12.41 -0.86 -0.89
N ASN A 321 13.24 -0.95 -1.94
CA ASN A 321 12.82 -0.76 -3.32
C ASN A 321 11.79 -1.79 -3.75
N ARG A 322 11.97 -3.06 -3.35
CA ARG A 322 10.98 -4.12 -3.58
C ARG A 322 9.64 -3.79 -2.91
N ILE A 323 9.64 -3.29 -1.68
CA ILE A 323 8.41 -2.87 -0.99
C ILE A 323 7.77 -1.71 -1.74
N ARG A 324 8.54 -0.68 -2.11
CA ARG A 324 8.07 0.47 -2.87
C ARG A 324 7.35 0.04 -4.16
N LEU A 325 7.98 -0.81 -4.97
CA LEU A 325 7.40 -1.34 -6.21
C LEU A 325 6.13 -2.17 -6.01
N ASN A 326 5.98 -2.82 -4.84
CA ASN A 326 4.84 -3.70 -4.55
C ASN A 326 3.71 -3.01 -3.76
N THR A 327 3.90 -1.77 -3.36
CA THR A 327 2.86 -0.95 -2.71
C THR A 327 2.36 0.08 -3.71
N ASN A 328 1.06 0.41 -3.69
CA ASN A 328 0.46 1.49 -4.51
C ASN A 328 0.95 2.91 -4.13
N HIS A 329 2.14 3.02 -3.55
CA HIS A 329 2.80 4.26 -3.15
C HIS A 329 4.06 4.51 -4.00
N GLY A 330 4.09 3.95 -5.22
CA GLY A 330 5.05 4.33 -6.23
C GLY A 330 4.52 5.57 -6.95
N PHE A 331 5.26 6.67 -6.76
CA PHE A 331 5.20 8.00 -7.36
C PHE A 331 3.82 8.61 -7.63
#